data_AF-A0A9Q6MV04-F1
#
_entry.id   AF-A0A9Q6MV04-F1
#
_cell.length_a   1.000
_cell.length_b   1.000
_cell.length_c   1.000
_cell.angle_alpha   90.00
_cell.angle_beta   90.00
_cell.angle_gamma   90.00
#
_symmetry.space_group_name_H-M   'P 1'
#
loop_
_entity.id
_entity.type
_entity.pdbx_description
1 polymer ?
#
loop_
_entity_poly.entity_id
_entity_poly.type
_entity_poly.pdbx_seq_one_letter_code
_entity_poly.pdbx_strand_id
1 'polypeptide(L)'
;MKRRLTIMLVSSMIITGMATFEGITNRDMTEPDNHFWSFNPMKYNPYTKGQCTNYVFDKIRAHGKQIGVSWNDAKYWSSHAQKDGYRVNSIPKVGSIMQSSKGKYGHVAYIEKKYKDGSIGVSEMNYHKPYEITKRTIFQNEIKDYKYIHPKNNSHI
;
A
#
# COMPACT_ATOMS: atom_id res chain seq x y z
N MET A 1 -71.51 -13.53 6.23
CA MET A 1 -70.32 -12.75 5.82
C MET A 1 -69.11 -13.06 6.72
N LYS A 2 -68.49 -14.24 6.59
CA LYS A 2 -67.34 -14.68 7.44
C LYS A 2 -66.23 -15.37 6.63
N ARG A 3 -65.85 -14.84 5.46
CA ARG A 3 -64.85 -15.46 4.57
C ARG A 3 -63.85 -14.49 3.92
N ARG A 4 -63.67 -13.28 4.45
CA ARG A 4 -62.73 -12.29 3.86
C ARG A 4 -61.66 -11.71 4.79
N LEU A 5 -61.62 -12.07 6.07
CA LEU A 5 -60.66 -11.47 7.01
C LEU A 5 -59.35 -12.25 7.21
N THR A 6 -59.28 -13.53 6.81
CA THR A 6 -58.11 -14.37 7.14
C THR A 6 -56.97 -14.27 6.13
N ILE A 7 -57.18 -13.68 4.94
CA ILE A 7 -56.16 -13.62 3.88
C ILE A 7 -55.27 -12.37 4.02
N MET A 8 -55.74 -11.29 4.66
CA MET A 8 -54.96 -10.03 4.75
C MET A 8 -53.86 -10.04 5.83
N LEU A 9 -53.90 -10.94 6.82
CA LEU A 9 -52.88 -10.99 7.87
C LEU A 9 -51.66 -11.85 7.50
N VAL A 10 -51.82 -12.83 6.61
CA VAL A 10 -50.70 -13.72 6.22
C VAL A 10 -49.77 -13.05 5.20
N SER A 11 -50.28 -12.14 4.35
CA SER A 11 -49.45 -11.39 3.39
C SER A 11 -48.55 -10.33 4.05
N SER A 12 -48.90 -9.83 5.23
CA SER A 12 -48.09 -8.82 5.93
C SER A 12 -46.87 -9.41 6.65
N MET A 13 -46.90 -10.68 7.04
CA MET A 13 -45.78 -11.31 7.76
C MET A 13 -44.65 -11.80 6.85
N ILE A 14 -44.91 -12.00 5.56
CA ILE A 14 -43.87 -12.42 4.60
C ILE A 14 -43.02 -11.22 4.16
N ILE A 15 -43.63 -10.03 4.03
CA ILE A 15 -42.94 -8.81 3.60
C ILE A 15 -41.96 -8.31 4.68
N THR A 16 -42.29 -8.46 5.97
CA THR A 16 -41.38 -8.10 7.07
C THR A 16 -40.20 -9.08 7.19
N GLY A 17 -40.36 -10.35 6.78
CA GLY A 17 -39.29 -11.34 6.79
C GLY A 17 -38.19 -11.05 5.76
N MET A 18 -38.57 -10.69 4.52
CA MET A 18 -37.58 -10.39 3.46
C MET A 18 -36.76 -9.13 3.74
N ALA A 19 -37.33 -8.10 4.37
CA ALA A 19 -36.58 -6.90 4.75
C ALA A 19 -35.51 -7.17 5.83
N THR A 20 -35.70 -8.19 6.68
CA THR A 20 -34.68 -8.58 7.67
C THR A 20 -33.58 -9.46 7.09
N PHE A 21 -33.85 -10.19 6.00
CA PHE A 21 -32.82 -11.02 5.36
C PHE A 21 -31.90 -10.21 4.43
N GLU A 22 -32.43 -9.21 3.72
CA GLU A 22 -31.59 -8.27 2.96
C GLU A 22 -30.79 -7.30 3.84
N GLY A 23 -31.20 -7.11 5.10
CA GLY A 23 -30.47 -6.31 6.09
C GLY A 23 -29.25 -7.01 6.71
N ILE A 24 -29.15 -8.34 6.64
CA ILE A 24 -27.98 -9.09 7.15
C ILE A 24 -26.89 -9.24 6.08
N THR A 25 -27.26 -9.22 4.80
CA THR A 25 -26.30 -9.32 3.68
C THR A 25 -25.74 -7.97 3.24
N ASN A 26 -26.42 -6.87 3.55
CA ASN A 26 -25.93 -5.50 3.30
C ASN A 26 -25.26 -4.94 4.55
N ARG A 27 -24.09 -5.49 4.91
CA ARG A 27 -23.11 -4.74 5.72
C ARG A 27 -22.29 -3.85 4.78
N ASP A 28 -22.95 -2.88 4.18
CA ASP A 28 -22.29 -1.74 3.59
C ASP A 28 -23.30 -0.59 3.57
N MET A 29 -22.86 0.65 3.78
CA MET A 29 -23.68 1.88 3.89
C MET A 29 -24.13 2.35 5.30
N THR A 30 -23.41 2.02 6.38
CA THR A 30 -23.60 2.71 7.69
C THR A 30 -22.39 3.48 8.20
N GLU A 31 -21.46 3.87 7.34
CA GLU A 31 -20.54 4.96 7.69
C GLU A 31 -20.70 6.09 6.67
N PRO A 32 -21.05 7.32 7.11
CA PRO A 32 -20.82 8.47 6.28
C PRO A 32 -19.31 8.62 6.15
N ASP A 33 -18.79 8.46 4.94
CA ASP A 33 -17.40 8.77 4.63
C ASP A 33 -17.23 10.28 4.87
N ASN A 34 -16.69 10.63 6.04
CA ASN A 34 -16.42 12.01 6.42
C ASN A 34 -15.31 12.58 5.52
N HIS A 35 -15.64 12.94 4.27
CA HIS A 35 -14.68 13.42 3.25
C HIS A 35 -13.98 14.73 3.68
N PHE A 36 -14.45 15.38 4.76
CA PHE A 36 -13.86 16.58 5.35
C PHE A 36 -12.51 16.34 6.06
N TRP A 37 -12.17 15.09 6.43
CA TRP A 37 -10.94 14.75 7.16
C TRP A 37 -10.16 13.55 6.56
N SER A 38 -10.39 13.22 5.28
CA SER A 38 -9.59 12.20 4.59
C SER A 38 -8.17 12.70 4.31
N PHE A 39 -7.30 12.58 5.31
CA PHE A 39 -5.88 12.81 5.15
C PHE A 39 -5.27 11.68 4.32
N ASN A 40 -5.06 11.91 3.03
CA ASN A 40 -4.23 11.01 2.21
C ASN A 40 -2.74 11.25 2.57
N PRO A 41 -2.07 10.33 3.29
CA PRO A 41 -0.69 10.54 3.73
C PRO A 41 0.29 10.65 2.54
N MET A 42 -0.11 10.16 1.36
CA MET A 42 0.71 10.21 0.15
C MET A 42 0.51 11.49 -0.66
N LYS A 43 -0.44 12.38 -0.30
CA LYS A 43 -0.77 13.60 -1.09
C LYS A 43 0.46 14.45 -1.36
N TYR A 44 1.31 14.64 -0.36
CA TYR A 44 2.55 15.40 -0.49
C TYR A 44 3.74 14.49 -0.27
N ASN A 45 4.77 14.63 -1.11
CA ASN A 45 6.03 13.92 -0.93
C ASN A 45 6.96 14.77 -0.05
N PRO A 46 7.27 14.33 1.19
CA PRO A 46 8.09 15.09 2.11
C PRO A 46 9.60 14.95 1.83
N TYR A 47 10.00 14.01 0.98
CA TYR A 47 11.40 13.71 0.72
C TYR A 47 11.99 14.67 -0.32
N THR A 48 13.26 15.03 -0.13
CA THR A 48 13.99 15.97 -0.99
C THR A 48 14.01 15.54 -2.45
N LYS A 49 13.53 16.40 -3.35
CA LYS A 49 13.53 16.17 -4.80
C LYS A 49 14.92 15.79 -5.31
N GLY A 50 14.96 14.89 -6.27
CA GLY A 50 16.21 14.42 -6.86
C GLY A 50 16.93 13.32 -6.07
N GLN A 51 16.37 12.86 -4.93
CA GLN A 51 16.92 11.78 -4.11
C GLN A 51 16.21 10.44 -4.32
N CYS A 52 16.87 9.35 -3.94
CA CYS A 52 16.32 7.99 -4.01
C CYS A 52 14.99 7.84 -3.25
N THR A 53 14.91 8.42 -2.05
CA THR A 53 13.73 8.41 -1.18
C THR A 53 12.53 9.11 -1.83
N ASN A 54 12.75 10.27 -2.45
CA ASN A 54 11.74 11.04 -3.16
C ASN A 54 11.16 10.26 -4.34
N TYR A 55 12.03 9.69 -5.19
CA TYR A 55 11.60 8.88 -6.33
C TYR A 55 10.78 7.66 -5.91
N VAL A 56 11.27 6.90 -4.93
CA VAL A 56 10.58 5.68 -4.46
C VAL A 56 9.22 6.03 -3.86
N PHE A 57 9.11 7.11 -3.08
CA PHE A 57 7.83 7.57 -2.55
C PHE A 57 6.81 7.84 -3.67
N ASP A 58 7.22 8.59 -4.70
CA ASP A 58 6.34 8.91 -5.83
C ASP A 58 5.94 7.66 -6.62
N LYS A 59 6.86 6.70 -6.79
CA LYS A 59 6.57 5.40 -7.41
C LYS A 59 5.55 4.61 -6.61
N ILE A 60 5.72 4.49 -5.30
CA ILE A 60 4.75 3.82 -4.41
C ILE A 60 3.37 4.46 -4.54
N ARG A 61 3.30 5.80 -4.49
CA ARG A 61 2.05 6.55 -4.66
C ARG A 61 1.38 6.26 -6.00
N ALA A 62 2.13 6.29 -7.09
CA ALA A 62 1.61 6.04 -8.44
C ALA A 62 1.01 4.63 -8.60
N HIS A 63 1.41 3.68 -7.75
CA HIS A 63 0.85 2.32 -7.71
C HIS A 63 -0.26 2.13 -6.67
N GLY A 64 -0.86 3.22 -6.17
CA GLY A 64 -1.97 3.16 -5.20
C GLY A 64 -1.54 2.59 -3.84
N LYS A 65 -0.25 2.69 -3.50
CA LYS A 65 0.31 2.21 -2.23
C LYS A 65 0.71 3.38 -1.34
N GLN A 66 0.93 3.07 -0.07
CA GLN A 66 1.40 4.04 0.91
C GLN A 66 2.61 3.54 1.70
N ILE A 67 3.42 4.51 2.16
CA ILE A 67 4.53 4.35 3.09
C ILE A 67 4.54 5.51 4.10
N GLY A 68 5.38 5.43 5.12
CA GLY A 68 5.55 6.51 6.09
C GLY A 68 6.19 7.77 5.48
N VAL A 69 5.75 8.93 5.97
CA VAL A 69 6.21 10.27 5.54
C VAL A 69 7.37 10.80 6.38
N SER A 70 7.73 10.12 7.47
CA SER A 70 8.73 10.58 8.46
C SER A 70 9.92 9.61 8.61
N TRP A 71 10.17 8.75 7.61
CA TRP A 71 11.26 7.78 7.69
C TRP A 71 12.65 8.39 7.51
N ASN A 72 12.74 9.63 7.02
CA ASN A 72 13.97 10.39 6.78
C ASN A 72 14.90 9.69 5.78
N ASP A 73 16.21 9.66 6.06
CA ASP A 73 17.22 9.05 5.20
C ASP A 73 16.94 7.56 4.94
N ALA A 74 17.30 7.10 3.74
CA ALA A 74 17.11 5.72 3.29
C ALA A 74 17.68 4.66 4.26
N LYS A 75 18.77 4.96 4.98
CA LYS A 75 19.36 4.05 5.98
C LYS A 75 18.42 3.67 7.13
N TYR A 76 17.42 4.50 7.43
CA TYR A 76 16.47 4.28 8.52
C TYR A 76 15.13 3.69 8.06
N TRP A 77 14.89 3.59 6.75
CA TRP A 77 13.58 3.20 6.23
C TRP A 77 13.13 1.83 6.71
N SER A 78 14.02 0.83 6.80
CA SER A 78 13.63 -0.50 7.27
C SER A 78 13.21 -0.50 8.74
N SER A 79 13.95 0.19 9.62
CA SER A 79 13.63 0.24 11.05
C SER A 79 12.42 1.12 11.34
N HIS A 80 12.25 2.25 10.65
CA HIS A 80 11.08 3.12 10.79
C HIS A 80 9.82 2.47 10.19
N ALA A 81 9.94 1.77 9.06
CA ALA A 81 8.83 1.02 8.50
C ALA A 81 8.36 -0.09 9.46
N GLN A 82 9.27 -0.79 10.14
CA GLN A 82 8.89 -1.77 11.18
C GLN A 82 8.13 -1.11 12.33
N LYS A 83 8.60 0.05 12.83
CA LYS A 83 7.92 0.81 13.88
C LYS A 83 6.51 1.25 13.46
N ASP A 84 6.33 1.61 12.20
CA ASP A 84 5.03 1.98 11.62
C ASP A 84 4.17 0.76 11.21
N GLY A 85 4.58 -0.45 11.62
CA GLY A 85 3.84 -1.68 11.41
C GLY A 85 3.78 -2.13 9.94
N TYR A 86 4.79 -1.78 9.13
CA TYR A 86 4.96 -2.36 7.81
C TYR A 86 5.71 -3.69 7.90
N ARG A 87 5.36 -4.62 7.02
CA ARG A 87 6.12 -5.86 6.89
C ARG A 87 7.48 -5.55 6.28
N VAL A 88 8.55 -5.89 7.00
CA VAL A 88 9.93 -5.76 6.53
C VAL A 88 10.63 -7.11 6.68
N ASN A 89 11.15 -7.66 5.59
CA ASN A 89 11.81 -8.97 5.60
C ASN A 89 12.89 -9.08 4.51
N SER A 90 13.42 -10.28 4.30
CA SER A 90 14.45 -10.57 3.28
C SER A 90 13.88 -11.19 1.99
N ILE A 91 12.58 -11.00 1.72
CA ILE A 91 11.91 -11.60 0.56
C ILE A 91 11.50 -10.48 -0.42
N PRO A 92 12.15 -10.37 -1.59
CA PRO A 92 11.79 -9.35 -2.57
C PRO A 92 10.42 -9.66 -3.20
N LYS A 93 9.64 -8.61 -3.41
CA LYS A 93 8.35 -8.67 -4.11
C LYS A 93 8.23 -7.51 -5.09
N VAL A 94 7.68 -7.74 -6.27
CA VAL A 94 7.32 -6.64 -7.18
C VAL A 94 6.41 -5.66 -6.46
N GLY A 95 6.71 -4.36 -6.57
CA GLY A 95 5.99 -3.33 -5.84
C GLY A 95 6.50 -3.05 -4.42
N SER A 96 7.47 -3.82 -3.93
CA SER A 96 8.14 -3.54 -2.65
C SER A 96 9.35 -2.63 -2.84
N ILE A 97 9.87 -2.14 -1.71
CA ILE A 97 11.04 -1.26 -1.67
C ILE A 97 12.23 -2.08 -1.21
N MET A 98 13.29 -2.08 -2.01
CA MET A 98 14.59 -2.60 -1.60
C MET A 98 15.37 -1.51 -0.87
N GLN A 99 15.91 -1.82 0.30
CA GLN A 99 16.60 -0.87 1.18
C GLN A 99 17.99 -1.39 1.58
N SER A 100 18.95 -0.48 1.59
CA SER A 100 20.30 -0.67 2.13
C SER A 100 20.64 0.44 3.12
N SER A 101 21.24 0.07 4.25
CA SER A 101 21.83 1.02 5.20
C SER A 101 23.29 1.37 4.89
N LYS A 102 23.90 0.73 3.89
CA LYS A 102 25.30 0.99 3.50
C LYS A 102 25.43 2.42 2.95
N GLY A 103 26.49 3.12 3.36
CA GLY A 103 26.76 4.52 2.97
C GLY A 103 26.17 5.56 3.93
N LYS A 104 26.55 6.84 3.74
CA LYS A 104 26.22 7.94 4.68
C LYS A 104 24.70 8.10 4.92
N TYR A 105 23.91 7.97 3.86
CA TYR A 105 22.46 8.16 3.88
C TYR A 105 21.66 6.87 3.61
N GLY A 106 22.35 5.74 3.35
CA GLY A 106 21.72 4.53 2.83
C GLY A 106 21.21 4.71 1.41
N HIS A 107 20.47 3.71 0.91
CA HIS A 107 19.87 3.75 -0.42
C HIS A 107 18.57 2.96 -0.50
N VAL A 108 17.62 3.42 -1.32
CA VAL A 108 16.36 2.72 -1.60
C VAL A 108 16.05 2.67 -3.08
N ALA A 109 15.40 1.59 -3.50
CA ALA A 109 14.96 1.36 -4.87
C ALA A 109 13.58 0.69 -4.89
N TYR A 110 12.82 0.91 -5.97
CA TYR A 110 11.55 0.24 -6.20
C TYR A 110 11.76 -1.04 -7.01
N ILE A 111 11.13 -2.14 -6.61
CA ILE A 111 11.21 -3.41 -7.36
C ILE A 111 10.18 -3.42 -8.48
N GLU A 112 10.67 -3.26 -9.71
CA GLU A 112 9.87 -3.28 -10.93
C GLU A 112 9.50 -4.71 -11.34
N LYS A 113 10.44 -5.66 -11.20
CA LYS A 113 10.27 -7.01 -11.73
C LYS A 113 11.05 -8.05 -10.93
N LYS A 114 10.54 -9.28 -10.92
CA LYS A 114 11.29 -10.49 -10.55
C LYS A 114 11.51 -11.36 -11.79
N TYR A 115 12.74 -11.79 -12.02
CA TYR A 115 13.12 -12.62 -13.16
C TYR A 115 13.06 -14.12 -12.80
N LYS A 116 13.11 -14.98 -13.83
CA LYS A 116 13.02 -16.44 -13.67
C LYS A 116 14.24 -17.04 -12.96
N ASP A 117 15.41 -16.43 -13.15
CA ASP A 117 16.68 -16.80 -12.52
C ASP A 117 16.78 -16.35 -11.04
N GLY A 118 15.71 -15.76 -10.49
CA GLY A 118 15.68 -15.29 -9.11
C GLY A 118 16.26 -13.89 -8.91
N SER A 119 16.86 -13.27 -9.94
CA SER A 119 17.26 -11.87 -9.89
C SER A 119 16.04 -10.93 -9.87
N ILE A 120 16.27 -9.66 -9.51
CA ILE A 120 15.23 -8.62 -9.52
C ILE A 120 15.66 -7.39 -10.31
N GLY A 121 14.71 -6.77 -10.99
CA GLY A 121 14.89 -5.49 -11.67
C GLY A 121 14.38 -4.37 -10.77
N VAL A 122 15.21 -3.37 -10.54
CA VAL A 122 14.87 -2.21 -9.72
C VAL A 122 14.98 -0.91 -10.49
N SER A 123 14.18 0.08 -10.10
CA SER A 123 14.30 1.47 -10.52
C SER A 123 14.53 2.37 -9.31
N GLU A 124 15.40 3.37 -9.47
CA GLU A 124 15.80 4.26 -8.39
C GLU A 124 16.27 5.60 -8.96
N MET A 125 16.53 6.56 -8.08
CA MET A 125 17.09 7.86 -8.45
C MET A 125 18.32 8.15 -7.61
N ASN A 126 19.25 8.94 -8.15
CA ASN A 126 20.47 9.33 -7.45
C ASN A 126 21.33 8.15 -7.01
N TYR A 127 21.42 7.12 -7.85
CA TYR A 127 22.42 6.07 -7.67
C TYR A 127 23.81 6.57 -8.08
N HIS A 128 23.88 7.33 -9.18
CA HIS A 128 25.11 7.97 -9.64
C HIS A 128 25.16 9.47 -9.37
N LYS A 129 24.06 10.20 -9.67
CA LYS A 129 23.94 11.64 -9.42
C LYS A 129 22.49 12.09 -9.22
N PRO A 130 22.22 13.22 -8.53
CA PRO A 130 20.87 13.68 -8.27
C PRO A 130 20.03 13.83 -9.54
N TYR A 131 18.72 13.56 -9.42
CA TYR A 131 17.74 13.60 -10.53
C TYR A 131 17.92 12.57 -11.64
N GLU A 132 18.98 11.77 -11.64
CA GLU A 132 19.14 10.67 -12.60
C GLU A 132 18.35 9.45 -12.14
N ILE A 133 17.42 8.97 -12.99
CA ILE A 133 16.74 7.69 -12.79
C ILE A 133 17.60 6.58 -13.38
N THR A 134 17.95 5.59 -12.57
CA THR A 134 18.72 4.42 -12.96
C THR A 134 17.85 3.17 -12.85
N LYS A 135 18.04 2.24 -13.78
CA LYS A 135 17.49 0.88 -13.69
C LYS A 135 18.63 -0.10 -13.61
N ARG A 136 18.57 -1.04 -12.68
CA ARG A 136 19.61 -2.08 -12.53
C ARG A 136 19.00 -3.42 -12.20
N THR A 137 19.78 -4.47 -12.46
CA THR A 137 19.48 -5.83 -12.04
C THR A 137 20.27 -6.13 -10.79
N ILE A 138 19.61 -6.73 -9.80
CA ILE A 138 20.22 -7.26 -8.58
C ILE A 138 20.25 -8.76 -8.70
N PHE A 139 21.45 -9.32 -8.65
CA PHE A 139 21.63 -10.75 -8.82
C PHE A 139 21.15 -11.51 -7.58
N GLN A 140 20.81 -12.78 -7.77
CA GLN A 140 20.19 -13.60 -6.72
C GLN A 140 21.04 -13.67 -5.44
N ASN A 141 22.36 -13.72 -5.59
CA ASN A 141 23.33 -13.75 -4.50
C ASN A 141 23.41 -12.43 -3.71
N GLU A 142 22.97 -11.31 -4.28
CA GLU A 142 22.98 -9.98 -3.65
C GLU A 142 21.67 -9.67 -2.92
N ILE A 143 20.58 -10.37 -3.24
CA ILE A 143 19.24 -10.13 -2.64
C ILE A 143 19.28 -10.19 -1.10
N LYS A 144 20.11 -11.07 -0.53
CA LYS A 144 20.27 -11.23 0.92
C LYS A 144 20.91 -10.03 1.63
N ASP A 145 21.56 -9.12 0.89
CA ASP A 145 22.22 -7.94 1.43
C ASP A 145 21.26 -6.78 1.72
N TYR A 146 19.99 -6.93 1.31
CA TYR A 146 18.99 -5.88 1.40
C TYR A 146 17.84 -6.25 2.34
N LYS A 147 17.13 -5.22 2.80
CA LYS A 147 15.81 -5.37 3.43
C LYS A 147 14.73 -4.97 2.44
N TYR A 148 13.59 -5.65 2.52
CA TYR A 148 12.45 -5.42 1.65
C TYR A 148 11.26 -4.94 2.47
N ILE A 149 10.87 -3.70 2.24
CA ILE A 149 9.71 -3.06 2.88
C ILE A 149 8.52 -3.25 1.96
N HIS A 150 7.43 -3.81 2.49
CA HIS A 150 6.22 -4.11 1.72
C HIS A 150 5.15 -3.03 1.97
N PRO A 151 4.89 -2.13 1.00
CA PRO A 151 3.92 -1.05 1.14
C PRO A 151 2.50 -1.56 1.38
N LYS A 152 1.70 -0.77 2.08
CA LYS A 152 0.27 -1.03 2.31
C LYS A 152 -0.56 -0.46 1.16
N ASN A 153 -1.79 -0.92 0.98
CA ASN A 153 -2.73 -0.26 0.07
C ASN A 153 -3.01 1.16 0.60
N ASN A 154 -3.06 2.14 -0.30
CA ASN A 154 -3.58 3.46 0.06
C ASN A 154 -5.09 3.43 -0.09
N SER A 155 -5.82 3.57 1.01
CA SER A 155 -7.29 3.59 1.06
C SER A 155 -7.89 4.94 0.67
N HIS A 156 -7.07 5.94 0.34
CA HIS A 156 -7.48 7.31 0.02
C HIS A 156 -7.26 7.68 -1.45
N ILE A 157 -7.17 6.68 -2.34
CA ILE A 157 -7.02 6.81 -3.79
C ILE A 157 -8.11 5.98 -4.47
#